data_AF-W7KPE4-F1
#
_entry.id   AF-W7KPE4-F1
#
_cell.length_a   1.000
_cell.length_b   1.000
_cell.length_c   1.000
_cell.angle_alpha   90.00
_cell.angle_beta   90.00
_cell.angle_gamma   90.00
#
_symmetry.space_group_name_H-M   'P 1'
#
loop_
_entity.id
_entity.type
_entity.pdbx_description
1 polymer ?
#
loop_
_entity_poly.entity_id
_entity_poly.type
_entity_poly.pdbx_seq_one_letter_code
_entity_poly.pdbx_strand_id
1 'polypeptide(L)' 'MICEKIFRSRQGKTVVLRVYSEEGRIEKVEVTGDFFADENDIEYLERSLKELKPAKVEVIGVDVDELLEKVKECIS' A
#
# COMPACT_ATOMS: atom_id res chain seq x y z
N MET A 1 -2.07 -2.86 -16.27
CA MET A 1 -1.35 -1.59 -16.05
C MET A 1 -0.66 -1.65 -14.70
N ILE A 2 0.54 -1.08 -14.60
CA ILE A 2 1.23 -0.91 -13.32
C ILE A 2 1.21 0.57 -12.93
N CYS A 3 0.83 0.86 -11.70
CA CYS A 3 0.95 2.17 -11.08
C CYS A 3 1.98 2.07 -9.95
N GLU A 4 3.08 2.80 -10.06
CA GLU A 4 4.11 2.89 -9.02
C GLU A 4 4.09 4.29 -8.40
N LYS A 5 4.11 4.35 -7.07
CA LYS A 5 4.23 5.60 -6.31
C LYS A 5 5.34 5.46 -5.28
N ILE A 6 6.25 6.41 -5.28
CA ILE A 6 7.27 6.56 -4.25
C ILE A 6 6.96 7.84 -3.49
N PHE A 7 6.74 7.72 -2.19
CA PHE A 7 6.39 8.87 -1.36
C PHE A 7 6.92 8.70 0.06
N ARG A 8 7.02 9.83 0.76
CA ARG A 8 7.31 9.83 2.18
C ARG A 8 5.98 9.84 2.93
N SER A 9 5.73 8.78 3.69
CA SER A 9 4.60 8.67 4.60
C SER A 9 4.56 9.85 5.56
N ARG A 10 3.36 10.27 5.98
CA ARG A 10 3.16 11.26 7.06
C ARG A 10 3.85 10.88 8.37
N GLN A 11 4.06 9.59 8.61
CA GLN A 11 4.81 9.07 9.75
C GLN A 11 6.33 8.99 9.52
N GLY A 12 6.83 9.50 8.39
CA GLY A 12 8.22 9.87 8.21
C GLY A 12 9.08 8.90 7.40
N LYS A 13 8.60 7.70 7.08
CA LYS A 13 9.30 6.69 6.26
C LYS A 13 8.94 6.77 4.78
N THR A 14 9.85 6.30 3.94
CA THR A 14 9.66 6.16 2.51
C THR A 14 8.92 4.87 2.21
N VAL A 15 7.87 4.99 1.40
CA VAL A 15 7.12 3.85 0.87
C VAL A 15 7.22 3.84 -0.64
N VAL A 16 7.44 2.65 -1.17
CA VAL A 16 7.33 2.28 -2.58
C VAL A 16 6.10 1.39 -2.70
N LEU A 17 5.04 1.95 -3.28
CA LEU A 17 3.77 1.29 -3.54
C LEU A 17 3.71 0.90 -5.02
N ARG A 18 3.44 -0.38 -5.30
CA ARG A 18 3.13 -0.86 -6.66
C ARG A 18 1.75 -1.47 -6.69
N VAL A 19 0.90 -0.98 -7.59
CA VAL A 19 -0.45 -1.50 -7.82
C VAL A 19 -0.50 -2.07 -9.23
N TYR A 20 -0.74 -3.37 -9.32
CA TYR A 20 -0.92 -4.10 -10.57
C TYR A 20 -2.41 -4.27 -10.79
N SER A 21 -2.92 -3.71 -11.87
CA SER A 21 -4.34 -3.78 -12.23
C SER A 21 -4.56 -4.29 -13.65
N GLU A 22 -5.63 -5.02 -13.86
CA GLU A 22 -6.07 -5.51 -15.17
C GLU A 22 -7.57 -5.27 -15.30
N GLU A 23 -8.00 -4.63 -16.39
CA GLU A 23 -9.42 -4.33 -16.65
C GLU A 23 -10.15 -3.62 -15.48
N GLY A 24 -9.46 -2.74 -14.75
CA GLY A 24 -10.01 -1.99 -13.62
C GLY A 24 -10.08 -2.77 -12.30
N ARG A 25 -9.57 -4.01 -12.25
CA ARG A 25 -9.43 -4.80 -11.03
C ARG A 25 -7.98 -4.80 -10.56
N ILE A 26 -7.76 -4.69 -9.25
CA ILE A 26 -6.43 -4.83 -8.67
C ILE A 26 -6.12 -6.32 -8.55
N GLU A 27 -5.06 -6.78 -9.22
CA GLU A 27 -4.57 -8.15 -9.12
C GLU A 27 -3.57 -8.31 -7.98
N LYS A 28 -2.72 -7.30 -7.77
CA LYS A 28 -1.68 -7.30 -6.74
C LYS A 28 -1.39 -5.88 -6.24
N VAL A 29 -1.11 -5.77 -4.95
CA VAL A 29 -0.50 -4.60 -4.33
C VAL A 29 0.80 -5.05 -3.69
N GLU A 30 1.88 -4.31 -3.90
CA GLU A 30 3.16 -4.51 -3.19
C GLU A 30 3.52 -3.24 -2.43
N VAL A 31 3.87 -3.40 -1.16
CA VAL A 31 4.27 -2.31 -0.27
C VAL A 31 5.67 -2.61 0.25
N THR A 32 6.64 -1.81 -0.17
CA THR A 32 8.05 -1.93 0.24
C THR A 32 8.60 -0.57 0.65
N GLY A 33 9.75 -0.51 1.32
CA GLY A 33 10.28 0.77 1.80
C GLY A 33 11.29 0.62 2.93
N ASP A 34 11.52 1.70 3.67
CA ASP A 34 12.44 1.76 4.83
C ASP A 34 11.71 1.79 6.19
N PHE A 35 10.48 1.26 6.22
CA PHE A 35 9.65 1.11 7.41
C PHE A 35 9.89 -0.23 8.12
N PHE A 36 9.29 -0.40 9.29
CA PHE A 36 9.37 -1.65 10.06
C PHE A 36 7.97 -2.27 10.22
N ALA A 37 7.83 -3.54 9.85
CA ALA A 37 6.64 -4.35 10.05
C ALA A 37 7.01 -5.83 9.98
N ASP A 38 6.16 -6.68 10.56
CA ASP A 38 6.23 -8.12 10.41
C ASP A 38 5.77 -8.54 9.00
N GLU A 39 6.37 -9.61 8.46
CA GLU A 39 6.01 -10.12 7.11
C GLU A 39 4.51 -10.43 7.00
N ASN A 40 3.92 -11.04 8.04
CA ASN A 40 2.48 -11.35 8.08
C ASN A 40 1.61 -10.08 8.03
N ASP A 41 2.06 -8.98 8.64
CA ASP A 41 1.32 -7.72 8.66
C ASP A 41 1.41 -7.02 7.30
N ILE A 42 2.56 -7.12 6.61
CA ILE A 42 2.72 -6.63 5.24
C ILE A 42 1.81 -7.41 4.29
N GLU A 43 1.78 -8.74 4.37
CA GLU A 43 0.89 -9.57 3.55
C GLU A 43 -0.59 -9.23 3.80
N TYR A 44 -0.97 -9.03 5.07
CA TYR A 44 -2.33 -8.62 5.42
C TYR A 44 -2.66 -7.22 4.89
N LEU A 45 -1.73 -6.28 4.99
CA LEU A 45 -1.86 -4.91 4.46
C LEU A 45 -2.09 -4.96 2.94
N GLU A 46 -1.22 -5.64 2.20
CA GLU A 46 -1.30 -5.76 0.75
C GLU A 46 -2.62 -6.37 0.29
N ARG A 47 -3.09 -7.43 0.98
CA ARG A 47 -4.40 -8.04 0.72
C ARG A 47 -5.56 -7.07 1.00
N SER A 48 -5.49 -6.32 2.10
CA SER A 48 -6.54 -5.36 2.47
C SER A 48 -6.62 -4.20 1.46
N LEU A 49 -5.47 -3.69 1.03
CA LEU A 49 -5.36 -2.65 0.01
C LEU A 49 -5.84 -3.12 -1.36
N LYS A 50 -5.57 -4.37 -1.74
CA LYS A 50 -6.13 -4.99 -2.95
C LYS A 50 -7.66 -4.95 -2.94
N GLU A 51 -8.28 -5.13 -1.78
CA GLU A 51 -9.73 -5.05 -1.59
C GLU A 51 -10.25 -3.62 -1.35
N LEU A 52 -9.38 -2.60 -1.42
CA LEU A 52 -9.68 -1.20 -1.11
C LEU A 52 -10.25 -0.99 0.31
N LYS A 53 -9.85 -1.84 1.25
CA LYS A 53 -10.28 -1.79 2.65
C LYS A 53 -9.19 -1.19 3.54
N PRO A 54 -9.57 -0.50 4.62
CA PRO A 54 -8.61 -0.10 5.64
C PRO A 54 -8.01 -1.35 6.28
N ALA A 55 -6.69 -1.37 6.46
CA ALA A 55 -5.99 -2.43 7.15
C ALA A 55 -5.79 -2.03 8.63
N LYS A 56 -6.19 -2.91 9.55
CA LYS A 56 -5.96 -2.70 10.99
C LYS A 56 -4.66 -3.37 11.42
N VAL A 57 -3.55 -2.89 10.89
CA VAL A 57 -2.20 -3.34 11.21
C VAL A 57 -1.32 -2.17 11.59
N GLU A 58 -0.29 -2.44 12.38
CA GLU A 58 0.68 -1.43 12.78
C GLU A 58 1.94 -1.58 11.93
N VAL A 59 2.17 -0.61 11.03
CA VAL A 59 3.41 -0.52 10.26
C VAL A 59 4.17 0.72 10.74
N ILE A 60 5.28 0.51 11.43
CA ILE A 60 6.01 1.59 12.11
C ILE A 60 6.59 2.54 11.06
N GLY A 61 6.13 3.78 11.09
CA GLY A 61 6.58 4.85 10.20
C GLY A 61 5.75 4.98 8.92
N VAL A 62 4.65 4.23 8.79
CA VAL A 62 3.73 4.28 7.64
C VAL A 62 2.32 4.63 8.09
N ASP A 63 1.77 5.70 7.51
CA ASP A 63 0.35 5.99 7.60
C ASP A 63 -0.42 5.08 6.62
N VAL A 64 -1.14 4.09 7.18
CA VAL A 64 -1.88 3.09 6.40
C VAL A 64 -3.07 3.72 5.66
N ASP A 65 -3.70 4.74 6.23
CA ASP A 65 -4.83 5.43 5.59
C ASP A 65 -4.34 6.23 4.38
N GLU A 66 -3.18 6.89 4.50
CA GLU A 66 -2.50 7.52 3.36
C GLU A 66 -2.17 6.50 2.27
N LEU A 67 -1.73 5.29 2.63
CA LEU A 67 -1.47 4.25 1.65
C LEU A 67 -2.72 3.88 0.84
N LEU A 68 -3.86 3.73 1.52
CA LEU A 68 -5.13 3.43 0.86
C LEU A 68 -5.57 4.55 -0.08
N GLU A 69 -5.37 5.82 0.31
CA GLU A 69 -5.58 6.96 -0.59
C GLU A 69 -4.71 6.84 -1.85
N LYS A 70 -3.42 6.52 -1.70
CA LYS A 70 -2.48 6.34 -2.82
C LYS A 70 -2.83 5.17 -3.74
N VAL A 71 -3.41 4.09 -3.20
CA VAL A 71 -3.91 2.98 -4.02
C VAL A 71 -5.13 3.42 -4.84
N LYS A 72 -6.07 4.16 -4.25
CA LYS A 72 -7.27 4.65 -4.96
C LYS A 72 -6.92 5.59 -6.12
N GLU A 73 -5.87 6.41 -5.95
CA GLU A 73 -5.34 7.26 -7.03
C GLU A 73 -4.84 6.47 -8.25
N CYS A 74 -4.54 5.18 -8.13
CA CYS A 74 -4.06 4.33 -9.23
C CYS A 74 -5.18 3.68 -10.07
N ILE A 75 -6.44 3.77 -9.62
CA ILE A 75 -7.61 3.15 -10.25
C ILE A 75 -8.59 4.21 -10.77
N SER A 76 -8.42 5.46 -10.30
CA SER A 76 -9.26 6.60 -10.66
C SER A 76 -8.92 7.17 -12.03
#